data_AF-A0A7J4MXA2-F1
#
_entry.id   AF-A0A7J4MXA2-F1
#
_cell.length_a   1.000
_cell.length_b   1.000
_cell.length_c   1.000
_cell.angle_alpha   90.00
_cell.angle_beta   90.00
_cell.angle_gamma   90.00
#
_symmetry.space_group_name_H-M   'P 1'
#
loop_
_entity.id
_entity.type
_entity.pdbx_description
1 polymer ?
#
loop_
_entity_poly.entity_id
_entity_poly.type
_entity_poly.pdbx_seq_one_letter_code
_entity_poly.pdbx_strand_id
1 'polypeptide(L)'
;MTGECRKDGAPRIESALKHFLHGDECCFECRLLSSILGLIVKRGADAFGVKEEDIREQMHDQYWFRGLISVLRGIGFFGVNRPFIPGAPFQVVWNITKRCNLKCKHCYEYAGEKSSEMKPSEGLRVIDTLADAGVTSLAFSGGEPSIHPTIIEYISRSHENGMYTAMATNGYIFSDMDACSKFVDAGLQFVQISIDSIRPEVHDRFRGVDGSWERACEAVKNFSEYDILVEVATTVTSENCMHLSGMGEFFHDLGADWFMLYNFIPAGRGNENQELDISPGERYRVLCDAHHSNLQEKIQILSTAPQFAPIAAGLSHDKKIIPTHFYNPEYTEETLQLAEFIGGCGAGRFYISIEPDGDIYPCVFFPHREDMRVGNILEDSFEDLWKTNKVLKTLRDRDELTGHCGSCESRYICGGCRARALSYLGDIRSPDPGCVNNMREWCRICGEKETGGV
;
A
#
# COMPACT_ATOMS: atom_id res chain seq x y z
N MET A 1 7.91 -18.77 20.69
CA MET A 1 7.05 -18.15 19.64
C MET A 1 6.64 -19.16 18.58
N THR A 2 7.53 -20.08 18.17
CA THR A 2 7.25 -21.09 17.14
C THR A 2 6.52 -22.33 17.69
N GLY A 3 5.73 -22.99 16.83
CA GLY A 3 4.95 -24.18 17.15
C GLY A 3 3.51 -23.90 17.59
N GLU A 4 2.75 -24.97 17.79
CA GLU A 4 1.32 -24.93 18.14
C GLU A 4 1.11 -25.08 19.66
N CYS A 5 0.04 -24.47 20.15
CA CYS A 5 -0.42 -24.62 21.51
C CYS A 5 -1.04 -26.01 21.69
N ARG A 6 -0.54 -26.76 22.67
CA ARG A 6 -1.01 -28.12 22.96
C ARG A 6 -2.46 -28.23 23.42
N LYS A 7 -3.14 -27.10 23.66
CA LYS A 7 -4.52 -27.05 24.15
C LYS A 7 -5.52 -26.72 23.05
N ASP A 8 -5.22 -25.74 22.21
CA ASP A 8 -6.14 -25.23 21.19
C ASP A 8 -5.64 -25.45 19.74
N GLY A 9 -4.41 -25.95 19.56
CA GLY A 9 -3.83 -26.20 18.23
C GLY A 9 -3.40 -24.94 17.48
N ALA A 10 -3.70 -23.74 17.97
CA ALA A 10 -3.34 -22.50 17.30
C ALA A 10 -1.84 -22.19 17.48
N PRO A 11 -1.25 -21.34 16.62
CA PRO A 11 0.11 -20.84 16.82
C PRO A 11 0.30 -20.29 18.24
N ARG A 12 1.38 -20.68 18.92
CA ARG A 12 1.60 -20.32 20.34
C ARG A 12 1.54 -18.82 20.62
N ILE A 13 1.99 -18.00 19.68
CA ILE A 13 1.95 -16.53 19.81
C ILE A 13 0.51 -16.01 19.83
N GLU A 14 -0.37 -16.61 19.01
CA GLU A 14 -1.78 -16.29 18.97
C GLU A 14 -2.48 -16.75 20.25
N SER A 15 -2.30 -18.01 20.68
CA SER A 15 -2.90 -18.49 21.93
C SER A 15 -2.43 -17.71 23.16
N ALA A 16 -1.15 -17.31 23.19
CA ALA A 16 -0.60 -16.49 24.27
C ALA A 16 -1.16 -15.06 24.27
N LEU A 17 -1.37 -14.46 23.09
CA LEU A 17 -1.94 -13.13 22.97
C LEU A 17 -3.44 -13.13 23.30
N LYS A 18 -4.20 -14.13 22.82
CA LYS A 18 -5.60 -14.34 23.22
C LYS A 18 -5.75 -14.51 24.73
N HIS A 19 -4.87 -15.28 25.36
CA HIS A 19 -4.83 -15.39 26.82
C HIS A 19 -4.56 -14.04 27.51
N PHE A 20 -3.65 -13.24 26.97
CA PHE A 20 -3.32 -11.93 27.54
C PHE A 20 -4.50 -10.95 27.45
N LEU A 21 -5.13 -10.88 26.27
CA LEU A 21 -6.18 -9.90 25.96
C LEU A 21 -7.54 -10.30 26.54
N HIS A 22 -7.92 -11.57 26.40
CA HIS A 22 -9.27 -12.06 26.68
C HIS A 22 -9.35 -13.10 27.81
N GLY A 23 -8.21 -13.60 28.28
CA GLY A 23 -8.16 -14.63 29.33
C GLY A 23 -8.38 -16.05 28.84
N ASP A 24 -8.38 -16.29 27.52
CA ASP A 24 -8.61 -17.59 26.88
C ASP A 24 -7.72 -18.70 27.45
N GLU A 25 -8.25 -19.91 27.57
CA GLU A 25 -7.48 -21.01 28.15
C GLU A 25 -6.41 -21.55 27.20
N CYS A 26 -5.14 -21.41 27.57
CA CYS A 26 -4.01 -21.98 26.81
C CYS A 26 -3.13 -22.91 27.66
N CYS A 27 -2.17 -23.60 27.02
CA CYS A 27 -1.22 -24.47 27.72
C CYS A 27 -0.22 -23.66 28.59
N PHE A 28 0.47 -24.33 29.51
CA PHE A 28 1.38 -23.66 30.46
C PHE A 28 2.46 -22.79 29.80
N GLU A 29 3.06 -23.27 28.71
CA GLU A 29 4.08 -22.52 27.96
C GLU A 29 3.50 -21.26 27.30
N CYS A 30 2.25 -21.31 26.82
CA CYS A 30 1.56 -20.17 26.26
C CYS A 30 1.20 -19.14 27.34
N ARG A 31 0.86 -19.57 28.57
CA ARG A 31 0.68 -18.67 29.72
C ARG A 31 1.97 -17.94 30.09
N LEU A 32 3.10 -18.64 30.08
CA LEU A 32 4.41 -18.00 30.31
C LEU A 32 4.73 -16.99 29.20
N LEU A 33 4.49 -17.35 27.94
CA LEU A 33 4.68 -16.44 26.81
C LEU A 33 3.75 -15.22 26.91
N SER A 34 2.50 -15.42 27.34
CA SER A 34 1.50 -14.38 27.52
C SER A 34 1.99 -13.27 28.47
N SER A 35 2.63 -13.62 29.58
CA SER A 35 3.23 -12.63 30.50
C SER A 35 4.33 -11.78 29.84
N ILE A 36 5.15 -12.40 28.97
CA ILE A 36 6.21 -11.69 28.23
C ILE A 36 5.60 -10.76 27.19
N LEU A 37 4.62 -11.26 26.42
CA LEU A 37 3.92 -10.47 25.41
C LEU A 37 3.18 -9.29 26.05
N GLY A 38 2.53 -9.50 27.20
CA GLY A 38 1.86 -8.43 27.94
C GLY A 38 2.81 -7.30 28.35
N LEU A 39 4.05 -7.61 28.73
CA LEU A 39 5.06 -6.59 29.01
C LEU A 39 5.45 -5.80 27.75
N ILE A 40 5.58 -6.48 26.61
CA ILE A 40 5.91 -5.84 25.32
C ILE A 40 4.76 -4.92 24.89
N VAL A 41 3.51 -5.42 24.91
CA VAL A 41 2.32 -4.66 24.54
C VAL A 41 2.16 -3.45 25.46
N LYS A 42 2.31 -3.62 26.77
CA LYS A 42 2.21 -2.52 27.74
C LYS A 42 3.27 -1.45 27.50
N ARG A 43 4.53 -1.84 27.29
CA ARG A 43 5.60 -0.88 26.95
C ARG A 43 5.35 -0.17 25.63
N GLY A 44 4.79 -0.87 24.65
CA GLY A 44 4.36 -0.26 23.39
C GLY A 44 3.26 0.77 23.63
N ALA A 45 2.20 0.39 24.35
CA ALA A 45 1.08 1.26 24.72
C ALA A 45 1.56 2.55 25.39
N ASP A 46 2.43 2.43 26.40
CA ASP A 46 3.03 3.55 27.12
C ASP A 46 3.82 4.48 26.18
N ALA A 47 4.56 3.91 25.21
CA ALA A 47 5.33 4.68 24.23
C ALA A 47 4.44 5.43 23.22
N PHE A 48 3.21 4.93 22.96
CA PHE A 48 2.23 5.57 22.08
C PHE A 48 1.22 6.46 22.82
N GLY A 49 1.31 6.56 24.15
CA GLY A 49 0.32 7.28 24.95
C GLY A 49 -1.08 6.67 24.91
N VAL A 50 -1.20 5.41 24.52
CA VAL A 50 -2.47 4.66 24.42
C VAL A 50 -2.66 3.86 25.71
N LYS A 51 -3.90 3.81 26.22
CA LYS A 51 -4.17 2.98 27.41
C LYS A 51 -4.23 1.50 27.01
N GLU A 52 -3.78 0.63 27.90
CA GLU A 52 -3.85 -0.82 27.69
C GLU A 52 -5.29 -1.30 27.46
N GLU A 53 -6.27 -0.64 28.09
CA GLU A 53 -7.71 -0.91 27.93
C GLU A 53 -8.17 -0.65 26.49
N ASP A 54 -7.76 0.45 25.89
CA ASP A 54 -8.10 0.81 24.51
C ASP A 54 -7.53 -0.21 23.51
N ILE A 55 -6.29 -0.69 23.77
CA ILE A 55 -5.69 -1.77 22.99
C ILE A 55 -6.50 -3.05 23.13
N ARG A 56 -6.91 -3.43 24.35
CA ARG A 56 -7.73 -4.65 24.54
C ARG A 56 -9.05 -4.56 23.79
N GLU A 57 -9.68 -3.40 23.79
CA GLU A 57 -10.95 -3.16 23.10
C GLU A 57 -10.80 -3.28 21.57
N GLN A 58 -9.80 -2.62 20.99
CA GLN A 58 -9.53 -2.69 19.55
C GLN A 58 -9.12 -4.10 19.10
N MET A 59 -8.47 -4.88 19.96
CA MET A 59 -8.00 -6.23 19.62
C MET A 59 -9.12 -7.28 19.60
N HIS A 60 -10.37 -6.91 19.90
CA HIS A 60 -11.53 -7.75 19.57
C HIS A 60 -11.79 -7.83 18.07
N ASP A 61 -11.34 -6.83 17.32
CA ASP A 61 -11.35 -6.86 15.87
C ASP A 61 -10.20 -7.74 15.35
N GLN A 62 -10.53 -8.70 14.47
CA GLN A 62 -9.56 -9.67 13.96
C GLN A 62 -8.42 -9.01 13.16
N TYR A 63 -8.68 -7.89 12.48
CA TYR A 63 -7.67 -7.17 11.73
C TYR A 63 -6.60 -6.59 12.64
N TRP A 64 -7.02 -5.88 13.70
CA TRP A 64 -6.09 -5.29 14.68
C TRP A 64 -5.29 -6.38 15.40
N PHE A 65 -5.94 -7.50 15.74
CA PHE A 65 -5.28 -8.65 16.31
C PHE A 65 -4.19 -9.23 15.39
N ARG A 66 -4.49 -9.44 14.11
CA ARG A 66 -3.51 -9.89 13.11
C ARG A 66 -2.36 -8.90 12.92
N GLY A 67 -2.66 -7.59 12.93
CA GLY A 67 -1.67 -6.52 12.89
C GLY A 67 -0.66 -6.63 14.02
N LEU A 68 -1.14 -6.77 15.27
CA LEU A 68 -0.28 -6.92 16.44
C LEU A 68 0.54 -8.22 16.40
N ILE A 69 -0.06 -9.34 15.98
CA ILE A 69 0.66 -10.60 15.78
C ILE A 69 1.79 -10.44 14.76
N SER A 70 1.53 -9.76 13.64
CA SER A 70 2.53 -9.52 12.62
C SER A 70 3.67 -8.63 13.13
N VAL A 71 3.38 -7.62 13.96
CA VAL A 71 4.41 -6.81 14.64
C VAL A 71 5.29 -7.68 15.54
N LEU A 72 4.67 -8.49 16.41
CA LEU A 72 5.40 -9.35 17.35
C LEU A 72 6.23 -10.43 16.64
N ARG A 73 5.69 -11.03 15.56
CA ARG A 73 6.43 -11.96 14.69
C ARG A 73 7.62 -11.27 14.02
N GLY A 74 7.43 -10.03 13.54
CA GLY A 74 8.49 -9.23 12.92
C GLY A 74 9.66 -9.00 13.87
N ILE A 75 9.39 -8.59 15.11
CA ILE A 75 10.40 -8.47 16.17
C ILE A 75 11.08 -9.82 16.43
N GLY A 76 10.32 -10.92 16.44
CA GLY A 76 10.85 -12.26 16.66
C GLY A 76 11.78 -12.77 15.54
N PHE A 77 11.46 -12.48 14.28
CA PHE A 77 12.23 -12.96 13.11
C PHE A 77 13.41 -12.05 12.76
N PHE A 78 13.21 -10.75 12.82
CA PHE A 78 14.16 -9.77 12.30
C PHE A 78 14.81 -8.93 13.42
N GLY A 79 14.27 -8.94 14.63
CA GLY A 79 14.67 -8.03 15.70
C GLY A 79 14.05 -6.64 15.53
N VAL A 80 14.45 -5.71 16.39
CA VAL A 80 14.04 -4.30 16.30
C VAL A 80 14.97 -3.60 15.32
N ASN A 81 14.57 -3.54 14.04
CA ASN A 81 15.30 -2.86 12.99
C ASN A 81 14.72 -1.49 12.68
N ARG A 82 15.56 -0.63 12.12
CA ARG A 82 15.18 0.64 11.52
C ARG A 82 15.56 0.56 10.03
N PRO A 83 14.60 0.57 9.09
CA PRO A 83 13.15 0.59 9.30
C PRO A 83 12.62 -0.77 9.80
N PHE A 84 11.43 -0.75 10.41
CA PHE A 84 10.77 -1.95 10.93
C PHE A 84 10.36 -2.91 9.81
N ILE A 85 10.40 -4.22 10.10
CA ILE A 85 10.01 -5.31 9.19
C ILE A 85 8.98 -6.19 9.92
N PRO A 86 7.72 -6.25 9.44
CA PRO A 86 6.68 -7.10 10.01
C PRO A 86 6.93 -8.60 9.71
N GLY A 87 6.28 -9.47 10.47
CA GLY A 87 6.42 -10.92 10.35
C GLY A 87 5.91 -11.50 9.03
N ALA A 88 5.00 -10.78 8.39
CA ALA A 88 4.46 -10.97 7.04
C ALA A 88 4.13 -9.58 6.47
N PRO A 89 4.01 -9.39 5.14
CA PRO A 89 3.57 -8.11 4.60
C PRO A 89 2.18 -7.77 5.16
N PHE A 90 1.97 -6.52 5.58
CA PHE A 90 0.65 -6.07 6.02
C PHE A 90 -0.33 -6.12 4.85
N GLN A 91 0.08 -5.67 3.67
CA GLN A 91 -0.76 -5.73 2.49
C GLN A 91 -0.12 -6.57 1.39
N VAL A 92 -0.91 -7.41 0.75
CA VAL A 92 -0.59 -7.99 -0.56
C VAL A 92 -1.51 -7.37 -1.58
N VAL A 93 -0.95 -6.86 -2.68
CA VAL A 93 -1.74 -6.40 -3.84
C VAL A 93 -1.72 -7.49 -4.90
N TRP A 94 -2.85 -8.12 -5.15
CA TRP A 94 -2.94 -9.20 -6.12
C TRP A 94 -3.55 -8.70 -7.43
N ASN A 95 -2.71 -8.60 -8.46
CA ASN A 95 -3.14 -8.44 -9.83
C ASN A 95 -3.74 -9.78 -10.30
N ILE A 96 -5.06 -9.94 -10.21
CA ILE A 96 -5.70 -11.26 -10.46
C ILE A 96 -5.93 -11.56 -11.94
N THR A 97 -5.80 -10.55 -12.80
CA THR A 97 -6.01 -10.65 -14.25
C THR A 97 -5.25 -9.54 -14.96
N LYS A 98 -4.87 -9.75 -16.23
CA LYS A 98 -4.45 -8.64 -17.13
C LYS A 98 -5.60 -8.09 -17.98
N ARG A 99 -6.81 -8.67 -17.90
CA ARG A 99 -7.97 -8.18 -18.64
C ARG A 99 -8.46 -6.88 -18.03
N CYS A 100 -8.75 -5.89 -18.86
CA CYS A 100 -9.33 -4.62 -18.43
C CYS A 100 -10.31 -4.12 -19.50
N ASN A 101 -11.38 -3.47 -19.05
CA ASN A 101 -12.37 -2.81 -19.90
C ASN A 101 -11.97 -1.36 -20.26
N LEU A 102 -10.84 -0.84 -19.75
CA LEU A 102 -10.26 0.46 -20.08
C LEU A 102 -8.90 0.33 -20.79
N LYS A 103 -8.34 1.45 -21.26
CA LYS A 103 -7.08 1.50 -22.04
C LYS A 103 -6.16 2.65 -21.60
N CYS A 104 -6.02 2.84 -20.29
CA CYS A 104 -5.34 3.99 -19.70
C CYS A 104 -3.89 4.14 -20.19
N LYS A 105 -3.45 5.38 -20.46
CA LYS A 105 -2.08 5.68 -20.94
C LYS A 105 -0.97 5.27 -19.96
N HIS A 106 -1.22 5.41 -18.65
CA HIS A 106 -0.23 5.20 -17.59
C HIS A 106 -0.24 3.78 -17.00
N CYS A 107 -1.05 2.86 -17.54
CA CYS A 107 -1.35 1.58 -16.90
C CYS A 107 -0.09 0.77 -16.58
N TYR A 108 0.22 0.61 -15.29
CA TYR A 108 1.39 -0.13 -14.81
C TYR A 108 1.34 -1.61 -15.21
N GLU A 109 0.14 -2.17 -15.28
CA GLU A 109 -0.10 -3.60 -15.54
C GLU A 109 0.02 -3.98 -17.02
N TYR A 110 0.10 -2.99 -17.92
CA TYR A 110 -0.06 -3.21 -19.36
C TYR A 110 -1.36 -3.95 -19.71
N ALA A 111 -2.45 -3.64 -18.99
CA ALA A 111 -3.67 -4.41 -19.07
C ALA A 111 -4.39 -4.29 -20.42
N GLY A 112 -5.05 -5.36 -20.86
CA GLY A 112 -5.86 -5.43 -22.08
C GLY A 112 -5.68 -6.74 -22.83
N GLU A 113 -4.47 -7.33 -22.79
CA GLU A 113 -4.19 -8.64 -23.39
C GLU A 113 -4.51 -9.78 -22.41
N LYS A 114 -4.87 -10.94 -22.96
CA LYS A 114 -5.10 -12.14 -22.16
C LYS A 114 -3.76 -12.75 -21.77
N SER A 115 -3.55 -12.96 -20.46
CA SER A 115 -2.39 -13.67 -19.92
C SER A 115 -2.75 -15.08 -19.45
N SER A 116 -1.75 -15.86 -19.05
CA SER A 116 -1.94 -16.95 -18.11
C SER A 116 -2.54 -16.39 -16.81
N GLU A 117 -3.58 -17.05 -16.32
CA GLU A 117 -4.25 -16.77 -15.04
C GLU A 117 -4.35 -18.10 -14.29
N MET A 118 -4.22 -18.06 -12.97
CA MET A 118 -4.46 -19.21 -12.10
C MET A 118 -5.86 -19.78 -12.31
N LYS A 119 -5.99 -21.09 -12.09
CA LYS A 119 -7.31 -21.70 -11.92
C LYS A 119 -7.97 -21.16 -10.64
N PRO A 120 -9.30 -21.08 -10.58
CA PRO A 120 -10.02 -20.69 -9.37
C PRO A 120 -9.54 -21.41 -8.10
N SER A 121 -9.34 -22.72 -8.17
CA SER A 121 -8.85 -23.52 -7.05
C SER A 121 -7.42 -23.18 -6.61
N GLU A 122 -6.57 -22.76 -7.54
CA GLU A 122 -5.21 -22.27 -7.20
C GLU A 122 -5.32 -20.93 -6.47
N GLY A 123 -6.17 -20.03 -6.94
CA GLY A 123 -6.38 -18.74 -6.31
C GLY A 123 -6.92 -18.82 -4.88
N LEU A 124 -7.87 -19.73 -4.61
CA LEU A 124 -8.36 -19.96 -3.24
C LEU A 124 -7.26 -20.46 -2.31
N ARG A 125 -6.37 -21.34 -2.79
CA ARG A 125 -5.21 -21.78 -2.00
C ARG A 125 -4.21 -20.65 -1.74
N VAL A 126 -4.06 -19.73 -2.68
CA VAL A 126 -3.23 -18.53 -2.47
C VAL A 126 -3.77 -17.72 -1.31
N ILE A 127 -5.09 -17.47 -1.27
CA ILE A 127 -5.73 -16.72 -0.17
C ILE A 127 -5.46 -17.40 1.17
N ASP A 128 -5.63 -18.73 1.24
CA ASP A 128 -5.37 -19.51 2.46
C ASP A 128 -3.89 -19.40 2.87
N THR A 129 -2.97 -19.51 1.91
CA THR A 129 -1.52 -19.37 2.14
C THR A 129 -1.16 -18.01 2.72
N LEU A 130 -1.76 -16.93 2.20
CA LEU A 130 -1.53 -15.56 2.70
C LEU A 130 -2.11 -15.38 4.11
N ALA A 131 -3.30 -15.92 4.36
CA ALA A 131 -3.94 -15.86 5.67
C ALA A 131 -3.12 -16.58 6.74
N ASP A 132 -2.59 -17.78 6.43
CA ASP A 132 -1.75 -18.59 7.32
C ASP A 132 -0.40 -17.92 7.60
N ALA A 133 0.18 -17.26 6.60
CA ALA A 133 1.38 -16.46 6.77
C ALA A 133 1.18 -15.26 7.72
N GLY A 134 -0.07 -14.81 7.90
CA GLY A 134 -0.43 -13.68 8.75
C GLY A 134 -0.48 -12.35 8.00
N VAL A 135 -0.77 -12.38 6.70
CA VAL A 135 -1.14 -11.16 5.94
C VAL A 135 -2.38 -10.55 6.58
N THR A 136 -2.41 -9.22 6.68
CA THR A 136 -3.50 -8.49 7.37
C THR A 136 -4.52 -7.93 6.38
N SER A 137 -4.08 -7.54 5.19
CA SER A 137 -4.93 -7.01 4.12
C SER A 137 -4.58 -7.62 2.77
N LEU A 138 -5.62 -7.95 1.99
CA LEU A 138 -5.49 -8.37 0.60
C LEU A 138 -6.23 -7.36 -0.28
N ALA A 139 -5.48 -6.67 -1.13
CA ALA A 139 -6.02 -5.73 -2.12
C ALA A 139 -6.08 -6.40 -3.49
N PHE A 140 -7.28 -6.51 -4.06
CA PHE A 140 -7.48 -7.00 -5.41
C PHE A 140 -7.25 -5.86 -6.41
N SER A 141 -6.41 -6.12 -7.41
CA SER A 141 -6.07 -5.20 -8.50
C SER A 141 -5.87 -6.00 -9.79
N GLY A 142 -5.09 -5.46 -10.72
CA GLY A 142 -4.70 -6.07 -11.99
C GLY A 142 -5.10 -5.18 -13.13
N GLY A 143 -5.53 -5.78 -14.24
CA GLY A 143 -6.26 -5.04 -15.26
C GLY A 143 -7.49 -4.39 -14.66
N GLU A 144 -8.62 -5.11 -14.61
CA GLU A 144 -9.77 -4.68 -13.81
C GLU A 144 -10.26 -5.88 -13.00
N PRO A 145 -10.14 -5.86 -11.66
CA PRO A 145 -10.54 -7.00 -10.84
C PRO A 145 -12.05 -7.24 -10.86
N SER A 146 -12.86 -6.19 -11.00
CA SER A 146 -14.33 -6.30 -10.92
C SER A 146 -14.96 -7.10 -12.06
N ILE A 147 -14.23 -7.32 -13.18
CA ILE A 147 -14.67 -8.14 -14.30
C ILE A 147 -14.16 -9.59 -14.23
N HIS A 148 -13.38 -9.94 -13.21
CA HIS A 148 -12.86 -11.29 -13.05
C HIS A 148 -13.97 -12.22 -12.54
N PRO A 149 -14.24 -13.38 -13.19
CA PRO A 149 -15.41 -14.21 -12.89
C PRO A 149 -15.44 -14.77 -11.46
N THR A 150 -14.28 -14.91 -10.82
CA THR A 150 -14.16 -15.50 -9.47
C THR A 150 -13.96 -14.45 -8.36
N ILE A 151 -14.03 -13.16 -8.67
CA ILE A 151 -13.67 -12.10 -7.70
C ILE A 151 -14.52 -12.16 -6.41
N ILE A 152 -15.83 -12.41 -6.54
CA ILE A 152 -16.74 -12.49 -5.38
C ILE A 152 -16.32 -13.61 -4.43
N GLU A 153 -15.94 -14.78 -4.96
CA GLU A 153 -15.48 -15.91 -4.15
C GLU A 153 -14.14 -15.59 -3.46
N TYR A 154 -13.24 -14.89 -4.15
CA TYR A 154 -11.97 -14.47 -3.57
C TYR A 154 -12.15 -13.44 -2.45
N ILE A 155 -13.05 -12.47 -2.59
CA ILE A 155 -13.37 -11.52 -1.52
C ILE A 155 -13.94 -12.28 -0.31
N SER A 156 -14.97 -13.13 -0.53
CA SER A 156 -15.60 -13.92 0.54
C SER A 156 -14.58 -14.76 1.29
N ARG A 157 -13.74 -15.52 0.56
CA ARG A 157 -12.72 -16.38 1.18
C ARG A 157 -11.68 -15.58 1.96
N SER A 158 -11.31 -14.39 1.48
CA SER A 158 -10.34 -13.52 2.15
C SER A 158 -10.91 -12.94 3.44
N HIS A 159 -12.16 -12.48 3.39
CA HIS A 159 -12.89 -11.94 4.53
C HIS A 159 -13.16 -13.02 5.59
N GLU A 160 -13.59 -14.22 5.19
CA GLU A 160 -13.79 -15.37 6.08
C GLU A 160 -12.50 -15.80 6.79
N ASN A 161 -11.35 -15.63 6.13
CA ASN A 161 -10.03 -15.86 6.71
C ASN A 161 -9.56 -14.68 7.59
N GLY A 162 -10.38 -13.64 7.79
CA GLY A 162 -10.10 -12.51 8.67
C GLY A 162 -9.11 -11.49 8.11
N MET A 163 -8.88 -11.47 6.79
CA MET A 163 -8.09 -10.41 6.14
C MET A 163 -8.98 -9.23 5.76
N TYR A 164 -8.44 -8.02 5.89
CA TYR A 164 -9.10 -6.81 5.41
C TYR A 164 -9.06 -6.76 3.88
N THR A 165 -10.23 -6.84 3.27
CA THR A 165 -10.39 -6.91 1.81
C THR A 165 -10.47 -5.51 1.22
N ALA A 166 -9.61 -5.27 0.24
CA ALA A 166 -9.51 -4.02 -0.48
C ALA A 166 -9.62 -4.26 -1.98
N MET A 167 -10.04 -3.26 -2.74
CA MET A 167 -10.05 -3.32 -4.20
C MET A 167 -9.65 -1.99 -4.81
N ALA A 168 -8.69 -2.03 -5.75
CA ALA A 168 -8.44 -0.92 -6.66
C ALA A 168 -9.21 -1.18 -7.97
N THR A 169 -10.10 -0.27 -8.35
CA THR A 169 -10.98 -0.43 -9.51
C THR A 169 -11.08 0.86 -10.32
N ASN A 170 -11.39 0.71 -11.61
CA ASN A 170 -11.80 1.82 -12.45
C ASN A 170 -13.25 2.30 -12.22
N GLY A 171 -14.04 1.60 -11.38
CA GLY A 171 -15.39 2.02 -11.01
C GLY A 171 -16.47 1.75 -12.07
N TYR A 172 -16.09 1.30 -13.27
CA TYR A 172 -16.98 1.35 -14.45
C TYR A 172 -18.28 0.53 -14.29
N ILE A 173 -18.21 -0.64 -13.65
CA ILE A 173 -19.39 -1.49 -13.42
C ILE A 173 -20.18 -1.08 -12.17
N PHE A 174 -19.55 -0.32 -11.27
CA PHE A 174 -20.11 0.08 -9.97
C PHE A 174 -20.98 1.34 -10.04
N SER A 175 -21.16 1.90 -11.24
CA SER A 175 -22.31 2.77 -11.54
C SER A 175 -23.65 2.05 -11.37
N ASP A 176 -23.66 0.71 -11.37
CA ASP A 176 -24.80 -0.13 -10.98
C ASP A 176 -24.74 -0.46 -9.48
N MET A 177 -25.74 0.01 -8.71
CA MET A 177 -25.84 -0.22 -7.26
C MET A 177 -25.92 -1.71 -6.91
N ASP A 178 -26.55 -2.55 -7.75
CA ASP A 178 -26.63 -3.99 -7.50
C ASP A 178 -25.25 -4.65 -7.62
N ALA A 179 -24.35 -4.09 -8.41
CA ALA A 179 -22.96 -4.53 -8.46
C ALA A 179 -22.24 -4.16 -7.15
N CYS A 180 -22.43 -2.96 -6.62
CA CYS A 180 -21.84 -2.55 -5.33
C CYS A 180 -22.28 -3.48 -4.19
N SER A 181 -23.59 -3.72 -4.05
CA SER A 181 -24.15 -4.59 -2.99
C SER A 181 -23.48 -5.97 -3.00
N LYS A 182 -23.34 -6.60 -4.17
CA LYS A 182 -22.74 -7.94 -4.28
C LYS A 182 -21.31 -8.02 -3.75
N PHE A 183 -20.51 -6.96 -3.94
CA PHE A 183 -19.12 -6.94 -3.47
C PHE A 183 -19.05 -6.63 -1.97
N VAL A 184 -19.89 -5.72 -1.48
CA VAL A 184 -20.01 -5.43 -0.03
C VAL A 184 -20.52 -6.66 0.72
N ASP A 185 -21.55 -7.34 0.22
CA ASP A 185 -22.11 -8.58 0.79
C ASP A 185 -21.09 -9.73 0.81
N ALA A 186 -20.17 -9.76 -0.16
CA ALA A 186 -19.05 -10.70 -0.16
C ALA A 186 -17.96 -10.37 0.88
N GLY A 187 -18.08 -9.21 1.55
CA GLY A 187 -17.17 -8.77 2.58
C GLY A 187 -16.07 -7.83 2.08
N LEU A 188 -16.29 -7.06 1.00
CA LEU A 188 -15.40 -5.96 0.59
C LEU A 188 -15.47 -4.82 1.61
N GLN A 189 -14.33 -4.35 2.12
CA GLN A 189 -14.29 -3.32 3.18
C GLN A 189 -13.65 -2.00 2.75
N PHE A 190 -12.89 -1.99 1.64
CA PHE A 190 -12.28 -0.79 1.08
C PHE A 190 -12.32 -0.81 -0.44
N VAL A 191 -12.69 0.32 -1.03
CA VAL A 191 -12.65 0.51 -2.48
C VAL A 191 -11.89 1.77 -2.83
N GLN A 192 -10.91 1.64 -3.72
CA GLN A 192 -10.16 2.73 -4.31
C GLN A 192 -10.61 2.92 -5.77
N ILE A 193 -11.28 4.02 -6.04
CA ILE A 193 -11.85 4.35 -7.34
C ILE A 193 -10.95 5.34 -8.06
N SER A 194 -10.55 4.95 -9.26
CA SER A 194 -9.65 5.72 -10.11
C SER A 194 -10.33 6.91 -10.77
N ILE A 195 -9.97 8.15 -10.40
CA ILE A 195 -10.42 9.40 -11.05
C ILE A 195 -9.25 10.38 -11.17
N ASP A 196 -8.76 10.68 -12.40
CA ASP A 196 -7.57 11.56 -12.57
C ASP A 196 -7.85 13.02 -12.93
N SER A 197 -9.12 13.40 -13.03
CA SER A 197 -9.52 14.78 -13.28
C SER A 197 -10.97 15.00 -12.87
N ILE A 198 -11.29 16.20 -12.41
CA ILE A 198 -12.67 16.69 -12.24
C ILE A 198 -13.33 17.07 -13.57
N ARG A 199 -12.56 17.08 -14.66
CA ARG A 199 -13.03 17.36 -16.01
C ARG A 199 -13.28 16.04 -16.76
N PRO A 200 -14.53 15.73 -17.14
CA PRO A 200 -14.87 14.45 -17.75
C PRO A 200 -14.02 14.12 -18.99
N GLU A 201 -13.85 15.07 -19.89
CA GLU A 201 -13.12 14.88 -21.15
C GLU A 201 -11.61 14.68 -20.97
N VAL A 202 -11.05 15.16 -19.86
CA VAL A 202 -9.64 14.94 -19.52
C VAL A 202 -9.46 13.53 -18.97
N HIS A 203 -10.33 13.12 -18.04
CA HIS A 203 -10.34 11.77 -17.47
C HIS A 203 -10.57 10.71 -18.55
N ASP A 204 -11.63 10.84 -19.35
CA ASP A 204 -12.01 9.85 -20.37
C ASP A 204 -10.91 9.66 -21.42
N ARG A 205 -10.29 10.76 -21.87
CA ARG A 205 -9.15 10.70 -22.80
C ARG A 205 -7.94 10.00 -22.17
N PHE A 206 -7.67 10.23 -20.89
CA PHE A 206 -6.54 9.62 -20.18
C PHE A 206 -6.75 8.13 -19.91
N ARG A 207 -8.00 7.73 -19.63
CA ARG A 207 -8.44 6.36 -19.33
C ARG A 207 -8.84 5.55 -20.58
N GLY A 208 -9.08 6.22 -21.70
CA GLY A 208 -9.26 5.65 -23.04
C GLY A 208 -10.67 5.15 -23.36
N VAL A 209 -11.69 5.54 -22.58
CA VAL A 209 -13.11 5.15 -22.79
C VAL A 209 -14.02 6.33 -22.44
N ASP A 210 -14.90 6.70 -23.36
CA ASP A 210 -15.89 7.76 -23.14
C ASP A 210 -16.93 7.35 -22.10
N GLY A 211 -17.32 8.27 -21.22
CA GLY A 211 -18.26 8.04 -20.12
C GLY A 211 -17.65 7.31 -18.92
N SER A 212 -16.33 7.05 -18.92
CA SER A 212 -15.66 6.41 -17.79
C SER A 212 -15.67 7.30 -16.54
N TRP A 213 -15.57 8.62 -16.70
CA TRP A 213 -15.63 9.58 -15.62
C TRP A 213 -16.98 9.55 -14.91
N GLU A 214 -18.09 9.61 -15.66
CA GLU A 214 -19.44 9.62 -15.09
C GLU A 214 -19.70 8.34 -14.29
N ARG A 215 -19.29 7.19 -14.83
CA ARG A 215 -19.42 5.90 -14.14
C ARG A 215 -18.56 5.81 -12.89
N ALA A 216 -17.32 6.29 -12.93
CA ALA A 216 -16.45 6.30 -11.77
C ALA A 216 -16.99 7.23 -10.67
N CYS A 217 -17.52 8.40 -11.04
CA CYS A 217 -18.15 9.31 -10.08
C CYS A 217 -19.42 8.68 -9.46
N GLU A 218 -20.24 8.00 -10.25
CA GLU A 218 -21.42 7.31 -9.73
C GLU A 218 -21.04 6.14 -8.82
N ALA A 219 -19.95 5.43 -9.13
CA ALA A 219 -19.43 4.39 -8.26
C ALA A 219 -19.03 4.92 -6.87
N VAL A 220 -18.40 6.10 -6.80
CA VAL A 220 -18.07 6.75 -5.50
C VAL A 220 -19.35 6.97 -4.70
N LYS A 221 -20.37 7.58 -5.29
CA LYS A 221 -21.66 7.81 -4.62
C LYS A 221 -22.30 6.51 -4.16
N ASN A 222 -22.36 5.51 -5.04
CA ASN A 222 -23.00 4.24 -4.73
C ASN A 222 -22.30 3.53 -3.56
N PHE A 223 -20.96 3.52 -3.53
CA PHE A 223 -20.24 2.91 -2.42
C PHE A 223 -20.33 3.72 -1.11
N SER A 224 -20.50 5.04 -1.18
CA SER A 224 -20.67 5.90 0.00
C SER A 224 -21.99 5.65 0.76
N GLU A 225 -22.94 4.92 0.16
CA GLU A 225 -24.16 4.47 0.84
C GLU A 225 -23.94 3.24 1.76
N TYR A 226 -22.74 2.65 1.75
CA TYR A 226 -22.37 1.50 2.57
C TYR A 226 -21.33 1.89 3.63
N ASP A 227 -21.25 1.10 4.71
CA ASP A 227 -20.25 1.25 5.77
C ASP A 227 -18.92 0.61 5.35
N ILE A 228 -18.32 1.12 4.28
CA ILE A 228 -17.00 0.75 3.78
C ILE A 228 -16.19 2.01 3.53
N LEU A 229 -14.85 1.88 3.54
CA LEU A 229 -13.98 3.03 3.28
C LEU A 229 -13.84 3.26 1.77
N VAL A 230 -14.20 4.46 1.31
CA VAL A 230 -14.17 4.87 -0.10
C VAL A 230 -13.03 5.85 -0.33
N GLU A 231 -12.05 5.44 -1.13
CA GLU A 231 -10.94 6.29 -1.55
C GLU A 231 -11.06 6.63 -3.04
N VAL A 232 -10.77 7.88 -3.40
CA VAL A 232 -10.52 8.24 -4.80
C VAL A 232 -9.02 8.34 -5.02
N ALA A 233 -8.53 7.78 -6.12
CA ALA A 233 -7.12 7.85 -6.49
C ALA A 233 -6.88 8.55 -7.83
N THR A 234 -5.94 9.49 -7.83
CA THR A 234 -5.45 10.20 -9.02
C THR A 234 -3.99 9.87 -9.24
N THR A 235 -3.63 9.39 -10.43
CA THR A 235 -2.22 9.36 -10.86
C THR A 235 -1.81 10.77 -11.28
N VAL A 236 -0.85 11.35 -10.56
CA VAL A 236 -0.32 12.68 -10.87
C VAL A 236 0.62 12.58 -12.06
N THR A 237 0.33 13.36 -13.10
CA THR A 237 1.07 13.41 -14.37
C THR A 237 1.27 14.86 -14.83
N SER A 238 2.07 15.04 -15.87
CA SER A 238 2.23 16.34 -16.54
C SER A 238 0.93 16.90 -17.13
N GLU A 239 -0.09 16.05 -17.38
CA GLU A 239 -1.41 16.49 -17.87
C GLU A 239 -2.31 17.08 -16.77
N ASN A 240 -2.11 16.76 -15.48
CA ASN A 240 -3.02 17.15 -14.40
C ASN A 240 -2.37 17.81 -13.18
N CYS A 241 -1.03 17.83 -13.05
CA CYS A 241 -0.35 18.32 -11.85
C CYS A 241 -0.65 19.79 -11.51
N MET A 242 -1.01 20.61 -12.50
CA MET A 242 -1.42 22.03 -12.32
C MET A 242 -2.90 22.21 -11.99
N HIS A 243 -3.67 21.13 -11.92
CA HIS A 243 -5.13 21.13 -11.79
C HIS A 243 -5.62 20.26 -10.62
N LEU A 244 -4.75 19.98 -9.63
CA LEU A 244 -5.10 19.18 -8.45
C LEU A 244 -5.87 19.97 -7.38
N SER A 245 -5.77 21.31 -7.40
CA SER A 245 -6.47 22.16 -6.43
C SER A 245 -7.99 22.00 -6.55
N GLY A 246 -8.68 21.84 -5.42
CA GLY A 246 -10.12 21.63 -5.35
C GLY A 246 -10.59 20.22 -5.69
N MET A 247 -9.69 19.31 -6.08
CA MET A 247 -10.06 17.91 -6.31
C MET A 247 -10.49 17.21 -5.02
N GLY A 248 -9.81 17.50 -3.89
CA GLY A 248 -10.17 16.89 -2.61
C GLY A 248 -11.56 17.31 -2.12
N GLU A 249 -11.89 18.61 -2.16
CA GLU A 249 -13.24 19.12 -1.89
C GLU A 249 -14.29 18.47 -2.81
N PHE A 250 -14.01 18.40 -4.12
CA PHE A 250 -14.91 17.74 -5.07
C PHE A 250 -15.16 16.26 -4.72
N PHE A 251 -14.12 15.50 -4.37
CA PHE A 251 -14.27 14.09 -4.01
C PHE A 251 -14.95 13.89 -2.66
N HIS A 252 -14.71 14.78 -1.70
CA HIS A 252 -15.44 14.77 -0.43
C HIS A 252 -16.94 14.97 -0.64
N ASP A 253 -17.31 15.99 -1.42
CA ASP A 253 -18.71 16.29 -1.73
C ASP A 253 -19.39 15.16 -2.53
N LEU A 254 -18.60 14.35 -3.24
CA LEU A 254 -19.06 13.16 -3.94
C LEU A 254 -19.32 11.96 -3.03
N GLY A 255 -18.76 11.96 -1.81
CA GLY A 255 -18.88 10.88 -0.83
C GLY A 255 -17.60 10.07 -0.58
N ALA A 256 -16.44 10.53 -1.06
CA ALA A 256 -15.16 9.87 -0.74
C ALA A 256 -14.66 10.24 0.66
N ASP A 257 -14.14 9.25 1.38
CA ASP A 257 -13.49 9.43 2.68
C ASP A 257 -12.07 9.95 2.53
N TRP A 258 -11.31 9.38 1.57
CA TRP A 258 -9.90 9.69 1.33
C TRP A 258 -9.63 10.04 -0.13
N PHE A 259 -8.58 10.84 -0.35
CA PHE A 259 -8.06 11.17 -1.67
C PHE A 259 -6.57 10.83 -1.78
N MET A 260 -6.21 9.84 -2.60
CA MET A 260 -4.82 9.42 -2.79
C MET A 260 -4.20 9.97 -4.08
N LEU A 261 -3.08 10.68 -3.91
CA LEU A 261 -2.19 11.10 -4.98
C LEU A 261 -1.17 9.99 -5.27
N TYR A 262 -1.42 9.26 -6.36
CA TYR A 262 -0.49 8.28 -6.89
C TYR A 262 0.64 8.94 -7.66
N ASN A 263 1.86 8.52 -7.38
CA ASN A 263 2.98 8.81 -8.26
C ASN A 263 2.83 8.08 -9.59
N PHE A 264 3.10 8.80 -10.68
CA PHE A 264 3.47 8.15 -11.92
C PHE A 264 4.81 7.41 -11.73
N ILE A 265 4.84 6.14 -12.12
CA ILE A 265 6.03 5.30 -12.20
C ILE A 265 6.07 4.71 -13.61
N PRO A 266 7.20 4.78 -14.33
CA PRO A 266 7.32 4.18 -15.66
C PRO A 266 7.36 2.66 -15.56
N ALA A 267 6.16 2.06 -15.58
CA ALA A 267 5.90 0.63 -15.61
C ALA A 267 4.76 0.36 -16.60
N GLY A 268 4.72 -0.83 -17.20
CA GLY A 268 3.74 -1.16 -18.22
C GLY A 268 3.69 -0.11 -19.33
N ARG A 269 2.47 0.38 -19.67
CA ARG A 269 2.30 1.45 -20.66
C ARG A 269 2.86 2.78 -20.20
N GLY A 270 2.98 3.01 -18.89
CA GLY A 270 3.71 4.16 -18.35
C GLY A 270 5.18 4.20 -18.79
N ASN A 271 5.80 3.05 -19.08
CA ASN A 271 7.14 3.02 -19.64
C ASN A 271 7.20 3.51 -21.10
N GLU A 272 6.09 3.42 -21.84
CA GLU A 272 5.96 3.94 -23.22
C GLU A 272 5.56 5.43 -23.24
N ASN A 273 5.06 5.95 -22.11
CA ASN A 273 4.53 7.32 -21.96
C ASN A 273 5.29 8.07 -20.85
N GLN A 274 6.62 8.02 -20.85
CA GLN A 274 7.45 8.59 -19.77
C GLN A 274 7.35 10.12 -19.69
N GLU A 275 6.94 10.78 -20.78
CA GLU A 275 6.64 12.22 -20.82
C GLU A 275 5.48 12.65 -19.90
N LEU A 276 4.72 11.68 -19.39
CA LEU A 276 3.70 11.90 -18.37
C LEU A 276 4.29 12.08 -16.96
N ASP A 277 5.53 11.63 -16.70
CA ASP A 277 6.15 11.85 -15.38
C ASP A 277 6.49 13.33 -15.20
N ILE A 278 6.31 13.82 -13.98
CA ILE A 278 6.56 15.22 -13.63
C ILE A 278 8.00 15.42 -13.14
N SER A 279 8.52 16.64 -13.30
CA SER A 279 9.82 16.99 -12.78
C SER A 279 9.88 16.89 -11.25
N PRO A 280 11.08 16.73 -10.66
CA PRO A 280 11.24 16.74 -9.20
C PRO A 280 10.70 18.01 -8.54
N GLY A 281 10.85 19.17 -9.20
CA GLY A 281 10.32 20.44 -8.70
C GLY A 281 8.79 20.49 -8.72
N GLU A 282 8.15 20.01 -9.79
CA GLU A 282 6.70 19.87 -9.84
C GLU A 282 6.18 18.92 -8.76
N ARG A 283 6.82 17.77 -8.58
CA ARG A 283 6.45 16.80 -7.55
C ARG A 283 6.56 17.38 -6.15
N TYR A 284 7.65 18.11 -5.86
CA TYR A 284 7.79 18.80 -4.58
C TYR A 284 6.65 19.79 -4.34
N ARG A 285 6.30 20.62 -5.34
CA ARG A 285 5.16 21.55 -5.24
C ARG A 285 3.84 20.83 -4.98
N VAL A 286 3.54 19.79 -5.76
CA VAL A 286 2.32 18.97 -5.57
C VAL A 286 2.22 18.42 -4.15
N LEU A 287 3.32 17.93 -3.58
CA LEU A 287 3.32 17.39 -2.22
C LEU A 287 3.20 18.48 -1.15
N CYS A 288 3.77 19.66 -1.38
CA CYS A 288 3.54 20.82 -0.51
C CYS A 288 2.07 21.26 -0.55
N ASP A 289 1.48 21.34 -1.74
CA ASP A 289 0.08 21.72 -1.93
C ASP A 289 -0.87 20.69 -1.31
N ALA A 290 -0.56 19.40 -1.43
CA ALA A 290 -1.30 18.32 -0.77
C ALA A 290 -1.21 18.40 0.76
N HIS A 291 -0.04 18.74 1.31
CA HIS A 291 0.10 18.99 2.75
C HIS A 291 -0.74 20.20 3.19
N HIS A 292 -0.70 21.30 2.44
CA HIS A 292 -1.47 22.49 2.75
C HIS A 292 -2.98 22.22 2.69
N SER A 293 -3.42 21.46 1.69
CA SER A 293 -4.82 21.07 1.51
C SER A 293 -5.30 20.16 2.65
N ASN A 294 -4.48 19.23 3.15
CA ASN A 294 -4.80 18.46 4.37
C ASN A 294 -5.07 19.33 5.62
N LEU A 295 -4.55 20.56 5.68
CA LEU A 295 -4.79 21.47 6.80
C LEU A 295 -6.09 22.26 6.67
N GLN A 296 -6.67 22.32 5.46
CA GLN A 296 -7.79 23.19 5.12
C GLN A 296 -9.05 22.43 4.73
N GLU A 297 -8.88 21.34 3.97
CA GLU A 297 -9.96 20.53 3.43
C GLU A 297 -10.47 19.51 4.46
N LYS A 298 -11.68 19.00 4.24
CA LYS A 298 -12.34 18.04 5.14
C LYS A 298 -11.93 16.59 4.87
N ILE A 299 -11.24 16.36 3.75
CA ILE A 299 -10.82 15.03 3.30
C ILE A 299 -9.34 14.81 3.62
N GLN A 300 -8.99 13.56 3.92
CA GLN A 300 -7.60 13.19 4.09
C GLN A 300 -6.94 12.98 2.72
N ILE A 301 -5.89 13.76 2.44
CA ILE A 301 -5.10 13.64 1.21
C ILE A 301 -3.84 12.82 1.48
N LEU A 302 -3.74 11.67 0.84
CA LEU A 302 -2.65 10.72 0.93
C LEU A 302 -1.73 10.82 -0.27
N SER A 303 -0.50 10.30 -0.17
CA SER A 303 0.36 10.13 -1.34
C SER A 303 1.20 8.88 -1.28
N THR A 304 1.36 8.23 -2.43
CA THR A 304 2.28 7.11 -2.59
C THR A 304 3.74 7.56 -2.72
N ALA A 305 4.02 8.87 -2.74
CA ALA A 305 5.36 9.44 -2.74
C ALA A 305 6.05 9.28 -1.38
N PRO A 306 7.17 8.54 -1.29
CA PRO A 306 7.93 8.46 -0.04
C PRO A 306 8.44 9.84 0.42
N GLN A 307 8.57 10.80 -0.50
CA GLN A 307 8.96 12.18 -0.22
C GLN A 307 7.90 12.95 0.57
N PHE A 308 6.64 12.50 0.61
CA PHE A 308 5.58 13.26 1.26
C PHE A 308 5.81 13.40 2.77
N ALA A 309 6.25 12.31 3.41
CA ALA A 309 6.55 12.28 4.83
C ALA A 309 7.59 13.33 5.27
N PRO A 310 8.82 13.39 4.70
CA PRO A 310 9.79 14.42 5.08
C PRO A 310 9.38 15.84 4.67
N ILE A 311 8.59 16.01 3.61
CA ILE A 311 8.05 17.34 3.23
C ILE A 311 7.08 17.84 4.30
N ALA A 312 6.10 17.02 4.68
CA ALA A 312 5.15 17.38 5.72
C ALA A 312 5.85 17.62 7.06
N ALA A 313 6.84 16.82 7.42
CA ALA A 313 7.64 17.02 8.65
C ALA A 313 8.40 18.36 8.63
N GLY A 314 8.88 18.82 7.47
CA GLY A 314 9.55 20.11 7.33
C GLY A 314 8.61 21.33 7.35
N LEU A 315 7.33 21.13 7.00
CA LEU A 315 6.32 22.20 6.93
C LEU A 315 5.46 22.31 8.20
N SER A 316 5.28 21.22 8.94
CA SER A 316 4.39 21.16 10.11
C SER A 316 4.93 21.97 11.29
N HIS A 317 4.45 23.22 11.46
CA HIS A 317 4.77 24.06 12.63
C HIS A 317 3.72 23.92 13.74
N ASP A 318 2.42 23.80 13.40
CA ASP A 318 1.31 23.81 14.37
C ASP A 318 0.45 22.52 14.39
N LYS A 319 0.15 21.93 13.22
CA LYS A 319 -0.49 20.61 13.09
C LYS A 319 0.53 19.62 12.56
N LYS A 320 0.82 18.62 13.37
CA LYS A 320 1.83 17.61 13.14
C LYS A 320 1.13 16.37 12.57
N ILE A 321 1.18 16.19 11.25
CA ILE A 321 0.69 14.98 10.55
C ILE A 321 1.90 14.21 10.02
N ILE A 322 1.94 12.89 10.20
CA ILE A 322 2.94 12.02 9.54
C ILE A 322 2.29 11.36 8.34
N PRO A 323 2.54 11.81 7.11
CA PRO A 323 2.06 11.07 5.96
C PRO A 323 2.66 9.68 5.92
N THR A 324 1.81 8.65 5.94
CA THR A 324 2.22 7.29 5.61
C THR A 324 1.53 6.84 4.33
N HIS A 325 1.94 5.69 3.79
CA HIS A 325 1.34 5.13 2.58
C HIS A 325 -0.13 4.72 2.77
N PHE A 326 -0.59 4.52 4.01
CA PHE A 326 -1.89 3.93 4.34
C PHE A 326 -2.80 4.81 5.20
N TYR A 327 -2.23 5.76 5.94
CA TYR A 327 -2.98 6.63 6.86
C TYR A 327 -2.13 7.83 7.29
N ASN A 328 -2.75 8.97 7.56
CA ASN A 328 -2.08 10.18 8.05
C ASN A 328 -2.36 10.40 9.55
N PRO A 329 -1.65 9.73 10.48
CA PRO A 329 -1.85 9.96 11.91
C PRO A 329 -1.44 11.39 12.35
N GLU A 330 -2.25 12.00 13.22
CA GLU A 330 -1.90 13.19 14.01
C GLU A 330 -0.92 12.83 15.14
N TYR A 331 0.05 13.71 15.49
CA TYR A 331 1.25 13.27 16.23
C TYR A 331 1.87 14.25 17.25
N THR A 332 2.61 13.72 18.25
CA THR A 332 3.48 14.42 19.24
C THR A 332 4.98 14.14 19.01
N GLU A 333 5.92 14.91 19.56
CA GLU A 333 7.38 14.75 19.27
C GLU A 333 7.92 13.30 19.44
N GLU A 334 7.36 12.51 20.35
CA GLU A 334 7.76 11.11 20.58
C GLU A 334 7.45 10.17 19.40
N THR A 335 6.43 10.49 18.59
CA THR A 335 5.97 9.67 17.46
C THR A 335 6.71 9.93 16.14
N LEU A 336 7.54 10.99 16.06
CA LEU A 336 8.40 11.22 14.89
C LEU A 336 9.43 10.08 14.72
N GLN A 337 9.91 9.52 15.83
CA GLN A 337 10.79 8.35 15.83
C GLN A 337 10.09 7.15 15.16
N LEU A 338 8.77 7.00 15.34
CA LEU A 338 7.97 5.95 14.70
C LEU A 338 7.92 6.09 13.18
N ALA A 339 7.91 7.32 12.65
CA ALA A 339 7.99 7.54 11.20
C ALA A 339 9.28 6.99 10.59
N GLU A 340 10.39 6.97 11.35
CA GLU A 340 11.65 6.36 10.91
C GLU A 340 11.59 4.82 10.92
N PHE A 341 10.68 4.24 11.70
CA PHE A 341 10.42 2.80 11.75
C PHE A 341 9.40 2.36 10.68
N ILE A 342 8.32 3.11 10.49
CA ILE A 342 7.20 2.73 9.62
C ILE A 342 7.30 3.39 8.23
N GLY A 343 7.80 4.61 8.14
CA GLY A 343 7.76 5.45 6.93
C GLY A 343 8.59 4.96 5.76
N GLY A 344 8.45 5.67 4.64
CA GLY A 344 9.19 5.45 3.41
C GLY A 344 8.59 4.37 2.51
N CYS A 345 9.28 4.06 1.41
CA CYS A 345 8.81 3.06 0.45
C CYS A 345 8.57 1.70 1.14
N GLY A 346 7.35 1.17 1.05
CA GLY A 346 6.98 -0.10 1.66
C GLY A 346 7.24 -1.33 0.77
N ALA A 347 7.73 -1.14 -0.46
CA ALA A 347 7.98 -2.23 -1.40
C ALA A 347 8.94 -3.27 -0.80
N GLY A 348 8.50 -4.53 -0.77
CA GLY A 348 9.23 -5.66 -0.18
C GLY A 348 9.38 -5.60 1.35
N ARG A 349 8.71 -4.68 2.04
CA ARG A 349 8.82 -4.45 3.48
C ARG A 349 7.47 -4.41 4.20
N PHE A 350 6.52 -3.63 3.70
CA PHE A 350 5.14 -3.62 4.20
C PHE A 350 4.15 -4.23 3.23
N TYR A 351 4.51 -4.23 1.94
CA TYR A 351 3.69 -4.82 0.91
C TYR A 351 4.53 -5.47 -0.18
N ILE A 352 3.85 -6.33 -0.93
CA ILE A 352 4.33 -7.01 -2.14
C ILE A 352 3.17 -7.09 -3.13
N SER A 353 3.45 -7.47 -4.36
CA SER A 353 2.42 -7.82 -5.34
C SER A 353 2.51 -9.28 -5.78
N ILE A 354 1.36 -9.81 -6.20
CA ILE A 354 1.24 -11.13 -6.84
C ILE A 354 0.61 -10.91 -8.22
N GLU A 355 1.16 -11.57 -9.22
CA GLU A 355 0.68 -11.56 -10.60
C GLU A 355 -0.37 -12.65 -10.88
N PRO A 356 -1.09 -12.61 -12.02
CA PRO A 356 -2.16 -13.56 -12.30
C PRO A 356 -1.69 -15.02 -12.41
N ASP A 357 -0.40 -15.24 -12.66
CA ASP A 357 0.25 -16.56 -12.74
C ASP A 357 0.97 -16.97 -11.44
N GLY A 358 0.97 -16.09 -10.43
CA GLY A 358 1.53 -16.35 -9.10
C GLY A 358 2.91 -15.78 -8.86
N ASP A 359 3.52 -15.16 -9.85
CA ASP A 359 4.81 -14.52 -9.65
C ASP A 359 4.69 -13.36 -8.65
N ILE A 360 5.66 -13.28 -7.74
CA ILE A 360 5.69 -12.32 -6.64
C ILE A 360 6.72 -11.24 -6.96
N TYR A 361 6.32 -9.98 -6.80
CA TYR A 361 7.20 -8.82 -6.95
C TYR A 361 7.15 -7.92 -5.71
N PRO A 362 8.18 -7.06 -5.49
CA PRO A 362 8.22 -6.21 -4.30
C PRO A 362 7.12 -5.14 -4.24
N CYS A 363 6.58 -4.71 -5.37
CA CYS A 363 5.31 -3.97 -5.47
C CYS A 363 4.79 -3.97 -6.91
N VAL A 364 3.56 -3.50 -7.10
CA VAL A 364 2.87 -3.46 -8.42
C VAL A 364 3.59 -2.66 -9.50
N PHE A 365 4.52 -1.78 -9.14
CA PHE A 365 5.26 -0.96 -10.10
C PHE A 365 6.62 -1.54 -10.48
N PHE A 366 7.04 -2.66 -9.90
CA PHE A 366 8.32 -3.27 -10.28
C PHE A 366 8.22 -3.85 -11.69
N PRO A 367 9.19 -3.56 -12.58
CA PRO A 367 9.28 -4.25 -13.86
C PRO A 367 9.35 -5.77 -13.65
N HIS A 368 8.63 -6.52 -14.49
CA HIS A 368 8.60 -8.00 -14.45
C HIS A 368 9.90 -8.61 -15.00
N ARG A 369 11.02 -8.26 -14.37
CA ARG A 369 12.36 -8.79 -14.65
C ARG A 369 12.64 -9.99 -13.76
N GLU A 370 13.31 -10.99 -14.31
CA GLU A 370 13.67 -12.21 -13.59
C GLU A 370 14.51 -11.92 -12.33
N ASP A 371 15.44 -10.97 -12.41
CA ASP A 371 16.32 -10.61 -11.29
C ASP A 371 15.58 -9.90 -10.13
N MET A 372 14.36 -9.42 -10.38
CA MET A 372 13.50 -8.74 -9.40
C MET A 372 12.34 -9.61 -8.92
N ARG A 373 12.12 -10.77 -9.54
CA ARG A 373 11.11 -11.73 -9.12
C ARG A 373 11.50 -12.32 -7.76
N VAL A 374 10.57 -12.25 -6.82
CA VAL A 374 10.77 -12.74 -5.44
C VAL A 374 10.62 -14.27 -5.40
N GLY A 375 9.68 -14.81 -6.17
CA GLY A 375 9.36 -16.24 -6.29
C GLY A 375 7.98 -16.41 -6.92
N ASN A 376 7.41 -17.62 -6.83
CA ASN A 376 6.04 -17.91 -7.25
C ASN A 376 5.22 -18.52 -6.11
N ILE A 377 4.06 -17.95 -5.80
CA ILE A 377 3.22 -18.33 -4.65
C ILE A 377 2.68 -19.77 -4.71
N LEU A 378 2.64 -20.38 -5.90
CA LEU A 378 2.15 -21.75 -6.09
C LEU A 378 3.24 -22.80 -5.89
N GLU A 379 4.51 -22.39 -5.96
CA GLU A 379 5.67 -23.29 -5.98
C GLU A 379 6.54 -23.12 -4.73
N ASP A 380 6.66 -21.90 -4.23
CA ASP A 380 7.58 -21.53 -3.17
C ASP A 380 6.90 -21.38 -1.80
N SER A 381 7.67 -21.61 -0.74
CA SER A 381 7.27 -21.28 0.63
C SER A 381 7.24 -19.76 0.82
N PHE A 382 6.04 -19.18 0.89
CA PHE A 382 5.85 -17.74 1.05
C PHE A 382 6.57 -17.17 2.29
N GLU A 383 6.51 -17.89 3.42
CA GLU A 383 7.15 -17.48 4.65
C GLU A 383 8.69 -17.48 4.53
N ASP A 384 9.27 -18.45 3.81
CA ASP A 384 10.71 -18.52 3.57
C ASP A 384 11.17 -17.42 2.60
N LEU A 385 10.39 -17.15 1.55
CA LEU A 385 10.61 -16.03 0.65
C LEU A 385 10.62 -14.72 1.45
N TRP A 386 9.61 -14.48 2.28
CA TRP A 386 9.52 -13.28 3.11
C TRP A 386 10.73 -13.09 4.01
N LYS A 387 11.24 -14.16 4.62
CA LYS A 387 12.37 -14.07 5.57
C LYS A 387 13.72 -13.97 4.89
N THR A 388 13.92 -14.67 3.78
CA THR A 388 15.27 -14.98 3.31
C THR A 388 15.62 -14.41 1.94
N ASN A 389 14.63 -14.00 1.13
CA ASN A 389 14.84 -13.52 -0.23
C ASN A 389 15.80 -12.32 -0.29
N LYS A 390 16.73 -12.35 -1.26
CA LYS A 390 17.80 -11.36 -1.40
C LYS A 390 17.29 -9.99 -1.83
N VAL A 391 16.34 -9.92 -2.77
CA VAL A 391 15.75 -8.66 -3.25
C VAL A 391 15.04 -7.97 -2.08
N LEU A 392 14.26 -8.74 -1.31
CA LEU A 392 13.57 -8.20 -0.14
C LEU A 392 14.55 -7.68 0.93
N LYS A 393 15.65 -8.40 1.19
CA LYS A 393 16.69 -7.96 2.12
C LYS A 393 17.31 -6.62 1.69
N THR A 394 17.71 -6.48 0.43
CA THR A 394 18.24 -5.20 -0.09
C THR A 394 17.21 -4.07 0.00
N LEU A 395 15.93 -4.32 -0.27
CA LEU A 395 14.89 -3.29 -0.16
C LEU A 395 14.59 -2.86 1.28
N ARG A 396 14.89 -3.71 2.27
CA ARG A 396 14.69 -3.43 3.70
C ARG A 396 15.87 -2.71 4.33
N ASP A 397 17.06 -2.80 3.72
CA ASP A 397 18.26 -2.11 4.18
C ASP A 397 18.40 -0.73 3.52
N ARG A 398 18.26 0.34 4.32
CA ARG A 398 18.39 1.72 3.83
C ARG A 398 19.84 2.18 3.73
N ASP A 399 20.79 1.45 4.31
CA ASP A 399 22.21 1.76 4.22
C ASP A 399 22.85 1.19 2.95
N GLU A 400 22.18 0.26 2.25
CA GLU A 400 22.58 -0.17 0.90
C GLU A 400 22.24 0.85 -0.20
N LEU A 401 21.50 1.92 0.12
CA LEU A 401 21.17 2.96 -0.85
C LEU A 401 22.41 3.75 -1.28
N THR A 402 22.44 4.12 -2.56
CA THR A 402 23.54 4.87 -3.17
C THR A 402 23.12 6.29 -3.55
N GLY A 403 24.08 7.11 -3.96
CA GLY A 403 23.85 8.52 -4.31
C GLY A 403 23.33 9.33 -3.12
N HIS A 404 22.53 10.37 -3.39
CA HIS A 404 22.01 11.23 -2.33
C HIS A 404 21.09 10.47 -1.36
N CYS A 405 20.32 9.49 -1.83
CA CYS A 405 19.44 8.70 -0.96
C CYS A 405 20.22 7.93 0.13
N GLY A 406 21.46 7.50 -0.15
CA GLY A 406 22.32 6.81 0.82
C GLY A 406 22.90 7.72 1.91
N SER A 407 23.14 9.00 1.60
CA SER A 407 23.69 9.98 2.56
C SER A 407 22.63 10.88 3.19
N CYS A 408 21.38 10.83 2.73
CA CYS A 408 20.30 11.71 3.20
C CYS A 408 19.92 11.42 4.66
N GLU A 409 19.69 12.48 5.43
CA GLU A 409 19.22 12.37 6.82
C GLU A 409 17.83 11.72 6.90
N SER A 410 16.96 11.99 5.93
CA SER A 410 15.61 11.41 5.85
C SER A 410 15.56 10.01 5.22
N ARG A 411 16.68 9.30 5.02
CA ARG A 411 16.71 8.00 4.32
C ARG A 411 15.78 6.94 4.93
N TYR A 412 15.56 7.01 6.25
CA TYR A 412 14.73 6.07 7.00
C TYR A 412 13.24 6.43 6.98
N ILE A 413 12.90 7.71 6.83
CA ILE A 413 11.52 8.20 6.73
C ILE A 413 11.02 8.14 5.27
N CYS A 414 11.92 8.22 4.30
CA CYS A 414 11.59 8.29 2.87
C CYS A 414 12.25 7.15 2.09
N GLY A 415 13.58 7.20 1.96
CA GLY A 415 14.35 6.24 1.16
C GLY A 415 14.09 6.29 -0.35
N GLY A 416 13.13 7.10 -0.83
CA GLY A 416 12.76 7.23 -2.25
C GLY A 416 12.03 6.00 -2.82
N CYS A 417 11.33 6.18 -3.95
CA CYS A 417 10.63 5.11 -4.65
C CYS A 417 11.62 4.16 -5.34
N ARG A 418 11.65 2.91 -4.89
CA ARG A 418 12.58 1.90 -5.39
C ARG A 418 12.21 1.42 -6.80
N ALA A 419 10.92 1.35 -7.12
CA ALA A 419 10.44 1.05 -8.46
C ALA A 419 10.86 2.12 -9.47
N ARG A 420 10.74 3.42 -9.13
CA ARG A 420 11.18 4.52 -10.01
C ARG A 420 12.69 4.47 -10.24
N ALA A 421 13.47 4.28 -9.17
CA ALA A 421 14.92 4.15 -9.26
C ALA A 421 15.32 2.98 -10.19
N LEU A 422 14.67 1.82 -10.05
CA LEU A 422 14.91 0.67 -10.91
C LEU A 422 14.52 0.93 -12.37
N SER A 423 13.35 1.49 -12.64
CA SER A 423 12.88 1.70 -14.01
C SER A 423 13.74 2.70 -14.78
N TYR A 424 14.18 3.81 -14.15
CA TYR A 424 14.99 4.81 -14.84
C TYR A 424 16.50 4.53 -14.80
N LEU A 425 17.01 3.98 -13.69
CA LEU A 425 18.46 3.86 -13.44
C LEU A 425 18.94 2.41 -13.39
N GLY A 426 18.03 1.44 -13.48
CA GLY A 426 18.37 0.01 -13.61
C GLY A 426 18.75 -0.70 -12.31
N ASP A 427 18.79 -0.01 -11.16
CA ASP A 427 19.17 -0.57 -9.86
C ASP A 427 18.25 -0.05 -8.73
N ILE A 428 17.72 -0.96 -7.92
CA ILE A 428 16.85 -0.65 -6.76
C ILE A 428 17.56 0.16 -5.66
N ARG A 429 18.89 0.17 -5.64
CA ARG A 429 19.71 0.95 -4.68
C ARG A 429 20.01 2.35 -5.18
N SER A 430 19.74 2.65 -6.45
CA SER A 430 19.99 3.98 -7.01
C SER A 430 19.13 5.06 -6.33
N PRO A 431 19.58 6.33 -6.35
CA PRO A 431 18.74 7.45 -5.91
C PRO A 431 17.41 7.49 -6.67
N ASP A 432 16.33 7.93 -6.01
CA ASP A 432 15.03 8.16 -6.67
C ASP A 432 15.09 9.46 -7.49
N PRO A 433 15.09 9.41 -8.84
CA PRO A 433 15.23 10.61 -9.66
C PRO A 433 14.03 11.55 -9.55
N GLY A 434 12.92 11.13 -8.92
CA GLY A 434 11.77 12.00 -8.67
C GLY A 434 11.96 12.98 -7.50
N CYS A 435 13.05 12.90 -6.75
CA CYS A 435 13.35 13.80 -5.63
C CYS A 435 14.15 15.03 -6.09
N VAL A 436 13.83 16.22 -5.56
CA VAL A 436 14.56 17.47 -5.86
C VAL A 436 16.05 17.38 -5.57
N ASN A 437 16.45 16.55 -4.60
CA ASN A 437 17.86 16.32 -4.26
C ASN A 437 18.61 15.45 -5.29
N ASN A 438 17.88 14.83 -6.22
CA ASN A 438 18.41 13.98 -7.31
C ASN A 438 18.14 14.61 -8.69
N MET A 439 18.09 15.94 -8.77
CA MET A 439 17.82 16.66 -10.01
C MET A 439 18.84 16.32 -11.12
N ARG A 440 20.08 16.00 -10.74
CA ARG A 440 21.12 15.54 -11.67
C ARG A 440 20.73 14.30 -12.43
N GLU A 441 20.21 13.31 -11.73
CA GLU A 441 19.73 12.06 -12.32
C GLU A 441 18.54 12.32 -13.23
N TRP A 442 17.62 13.19 -12.81
CA TRP A 442 16.48 13.61 -13.63
C TRP A 442 16.91 14.27 -14.95
N CYS A 443 17.78 15.29 -14.91
CA CYS A 443 18.25 15.97 -16.12
C CYS A 443 18.96 14.99 -17.08
N ARG A 444 19.71 14.01 -16.56
CA ARG A 444 20.33 12.95 -17.39
C ARG A 444 19.29 12.08 -18.09
N ILE A 445 18.21 11.72 -17.40
CA ILE A 445 17.10 10.93 -17.96
C ILE A 445 16.41 11.71 -19.09
N CYS A 446 16.14 13.01 -18.88
CA CYS A 446 15.49 13.85 -19.88
C CYS A 446 16.40 14.31 -21.03
N GLY A 447 17.72 14.07 -20.94
CA GLY A 447 18.68 14.58 -21.92
C GLY A 447 18.94 16.09 -21.84
N GLU A 448 18.64 16.71 -20.71
CA GLU A 448 18.77 18.15 -20.47
C GLU A 448 20.09 18.50 -19.76
N LYS A 449 20.64 19.70 -20.00
CA LYS A 449 21.78 20.22 -19.22
C LYS A 449 21.25 20.87 -17.94
N GLU A 450 21.95 20.70 -16.81
CA GLU A 450 21.63 21.41 -15.55
C GLU A 450 21.50 22.91 -15.83
N THR A 451 20.28 23.45 -15.82
CA THR A 451 20.06 24.89 -15.69
C THR A 451 20.11 25.20 -14.21
N GLY A 452 21.25 25.71 -13.75
CA GLY A 452 21.59 25.80 -12.34
C GLY A 452 20.59 26.57 -11.47
N GLY A 453 20.36 26.02 -10.28
CA GLY A 453 20.06 26.73 -9.03
C GLY A 453 18.69 27.41 -8.90
N VAL A 454 17.84 26.84 -8.05
CA VAL A 454 16.89 27.62 -7.24
C VAL A 454 17.65 28.20 -6.05
#